data_AF-A0AAV0PL07-F1
#
_entry.id   AF-A0AAV0PL07-F1
#
_cell.length_a   1.000
_cell.length_b   1.000
_cell.length_c   1.000
_cell.angle_alpha   90.00
_cell.angle_beta   90.00
_cell.angle_gamma   90.00
#
_symmetry.space_group_name_H-M   'P 1'
#
loop_
_entity.id
_entity.type
_entity.pdbx_description
1 polymer ?
#
loop_
_entity_poly.entity_id
_entity_poly.type
_entity_poly.pdbx_seq_one_letter_code
_entity_poly.pdbx_strand_id
1 'polypeptide(L)'
;MASPAGRNQKSRKSKSKHSLKELKALGQQLLSSRSHVNNLPLLLNFISPEFPPQYVLESLLSLQSFFTPLLPQLPPSSSKDDAEVIYRTWLRSKFDHLVSSLIDIVISPQPDPTLREVVLDAIMEFVKAGNRGKFHSAIYHRLIHNIVYSSNPVDFIVELLVSKFFKYSDIRYGLPP
;
A
#
# COMPACT_ATOMS: atom_id res chain seq x y z
N MET A 1 -26.87 -12.01 -50.08
CA MET A 1 -27.45 -11.15 -49.03
C MET A 1 -27.06 -11.70 -47.66
N ALA A 2 -26.54 -10.80 -46.81
CA ALA A 2 -26.33 -10.87 -45.34
C ALA A 2 -25.28 -11.84 -44.73
N SER A 3 -24.08 -11.32 -44.48
CA SER A 3 -23.47 -11.30 -43.11
C SER A 3 -23.93 -10.00 -42.41
N PRO A 4 -23.62 -9.67 -41.13
CA PRO A 4 -22.71 -10.31 -40.15
C PRO A 4 -23.23 -10.30 -38.67
N ALA A 5 -22.45 -10.86 -37.73
CA ALA A 5 -22.20 -10.22 -36.43
C ALA A 5 -21.14 -11.00 -35.63
N GLY A 6 -19.89 -10.54 -35.71
CA GLY A 6 -18.83 -10.95 -34.79
C GLY A 6 -19.17 -10.50 -33.36
N ARG A 7 -19.00 -11.42 -32.40
CA ARG A 7 -19.07 -11.12 -30.97
C ARG A 7 -17.90 -10.21 -30.59
N ASN A 8 -18.19 -8.92 -30.47
CA ASN A 8 -17.32 -7.98 -29.77
C ASN A 8 -17.12 -8.45 -28.32
N GLN A 9 -15.90 -8.84 -27.98
CA GLN A 9 -15.42 -8.91 -26.60
C GLN A 9 -15.52 -7.50 -26.00
N LYS A 10 -16.59 -7.25 -25.22
CA LYS A 10 -16.67 -6.06 -24.36
C LYS A 10 -15.58 -6.19 -23.30
N SER A 11 -14.48 -5.47 -23.51
CA SER A 11 -13.48 -5.19 -22.49
C SER A 11 -14.17 -4.64 -21.25
N ARG A 12 -13.85 -5.21 -20.07
CA ARG A 12 -14.29 -4.74 -18.76
C ARG A 12 -13.66 -3.37 -18.45
N LYS A 13 -14.10 -2.31 -19.14
CA LYS A 13 -13.84 -0.91 -18.78
C LYS A 13 -14.95 -0.42 -17.87
N SER A 14 -14.89 -0.67 -16.55
CA SER A 14 -15.80 0.03 -15.62
C SER A 14 -15.34 0.13 -14.15
N LYS A 15 -14.03 0.23 -13.86
CA LYS A 15 -13.58 0.56 -12.49
C LYS A 15 -12.67 1.78 -12.39
N SER A 16 -12.05 2.24 -13.49
CA SER A 16 -11.20 3.44 -13.46
C SER A 16 -11.98 4.66 -13.94
N LYS A 17 -12.54 5.46 -13.03
CA LYS A 17 -13.09 6.79 -13.37
C LYS A 17 -12.00 7.78 -13.76
N HIS A 18 -10.75 7.48 -13.43
CA HIS A 18 -9.60 8.35 -13.67
C HIS A 18 -8.64 7.75 -14.70
N SER A 19 -8.04 8.60 -15.54
CA SER A 19 -6.89 8.21 -16.36
C SER A 19 -5.62 8.13 -15.50
N LEU A 20 -4.59 7.41 -15.97
CA LEU A 20 -3.28 7.37 -15.29
C LEU A 20 -2.68 8.77 -15.09
N LYS A 21 -2.90 9.67 -16.05
CA LYS A 21 -2.45 11.08 -15.97
C LYS A 21 -3.18 11.85 -14.87
N GLU A 22 -4.49 11.66 -14.75
CA GLU A 22 -5.28 12.26 -13.67
C GLU A 22 -4.87 11.71 -12.30
N LEU A 23 -4.63 10.41 -12.21
CA LEU A 23 -4.18 9.77 -10.98
C LEU A 23 -2.85 10.36 -10.49
N LYS A 24 -1.88 10.53 -11.40
CA LYS A 24 -0.63 11.23 -11.13
C LYS A 24 -0.87 12.68 -10.66
N ALA A 25 -1.80 13.40 -11.29
CA ALA A 25 -2.15 14.76 -10.90
C ALA A 25 -2.73 14.80 -9.47
N LEU A 26 -3.60 13.85 -9.10
CA LEU A 26 -4.13 13.72 -7.74
C LEU A 26 -3.01 13.53 -6.71
N GLY A 27 -2.02 12.68 -7.04
CA GLY A 27 -0.82 12.46 -6.25
C GLY A 27 0.00 13.74 -6.05
N GLN A 28 0.29 14.48 -7.13
CA GLN A 28 1.02 15.74 -7.05
C GLN A 28 0.26 16.79 -6.22
N GLN A 29 -1.06 16.89 -6.38
CA GLN A 29 -1.89 17.79 -5.59
C GLN A 29 -1.84 17.45 -4.09
N LEU A 30 -1.91 16.15 -3.75
CA LEU A 30 -1.81 15.67 -2.37
C LEU A 30 -0.48 16.07 -1.72
N LEU A 31 0.61 15.95 -2.46
CA LEU A 31 1.96 16.31 -1.98
C LEU A 31 2.18 17.83 -1.90
N SER A 32 1.45 18.61 -2.69
CA SER A 32 1.62 20.06 -2.77
C SER A 32 1.03 20.82 -1.59
N SER A 33 -0.10 20.37 -1.04
CA SER A 33 -0.77 21.08 0.06
C SER A 33 -1.75 20.20 0.84
N ARG A 34 -1.86 20.47 2.15
CA ARG A 34 -2.86 19.86 3.04
C ARG A 34 -4.30 20.11 2.60
N SER A 35 -4.57 21.17 1.83
CA SER A 35 -5.91 21.45 1.27
C SER A 35 -6.42 20.33 0.35
N HIS A 36 -5.52 19.52 -0.22
CA HIS A 36 -5.84 18.41 -1.10
C HIS A 36 -5.85 17.06 -0.37
N VAL A 37 -5.94 17.03 0.97
CA VAL A 37 -5.92 15.77 1.73
C VAL A 37 -7.09 14.84 1.37
N ASN A 38 -8.17 15.38 0.81
CA ASN A 38 -9.29 14.59 0.29
C ASN A 38 -8.91 13.72 -0.93
N ASN A 39 -7.76 13.95 -1.56
CA ASN A 39 -7.22 13.07 -2.60
C ASN A 39 -6.64 11.78 -2.03
N LEU A 40 -6.30 11.74 -0.74
CA LEU A 40 -5.70 10.57 -0.09
C LEU A 40 -6.62 9.33 -0.16
N PRO A 41 -7.90 9.40 0.26
CA PRO A 41 -8.83 8.26 0.08
C PRO A 41 -9.03 7.85 -1.38
N LEU A 42 -8.94 8.79 -2.33
CA LEU A 42 -9.09 8.48 -3.76
C LEU A 42 -7.92 7.62 -4.25
N LEU A 43 -6.68 7.98 -3.88
CA LEU A 43 -5.47 7.22 -4.21
C LEU A 43 -5.48 5.84 -3.53
N LEU A 44 -5.98 5.75 -2.30
CA LEU A 44 -6.09 4.47 -1.59
C LEU A 44 -6.98 3.46 -2.30
N ASN A 45 -8.04 3.90 -2.99
CA ASN A 45 -8.93 3.00 -3.72
C ASN A 45 -8.22 2.24 -4.85
N PHE A 46 -7.13 2.79 -5.38
CA PHE A 46 -6.34 2.15 -6.44
C PHE A 46 -5.31 1.15 -5.89
N ILE A 47 -5.13 1.07 -4.58
CA ILE A 47 -4.30 0.04 -3.94
C ILE A 47 -5.16 -1.22 -3.76
N SER A 48 -5.36 -1.96 -4.86
CA SER A 48 -6.09 -3.22 -4.85
C SER A 48 -5.58 -4.12 -5.98
N PRO A 49 -5.59 -5.45 -5.79
CA PRO A 49 -5.20 -6.40 -6.85
C PRO A 49 -6.14 -6.37 -8.05
N GLU A 50 -7.30 -5.69 -7.96
CA GLU A 50 -8.25 -5.55 -9.06
C GLU A 50 -7.84 -4.51 -10.11
N PHE A 51 -6.91 -3.60 -9.78
CA PHE A 51 -6.44 -2.57 -10.69
C PHE A 51 -5.20 -3.01 -11.46
N PRO A 52 -4.98 -2.50 -12.69
CA PRO A 52 -3.75 -2.81 -13.42
C PRO A 52 -2.51 -2.30 -12.66
N PRO A 53 -1.35 -3.01 -12.73
CA PRO A 53 -0.16 -2.69 -11.95
C PRO A 53 0.27 -1.22 -12.03
N GLN A 54 0.20 -0.61 -13.22
CA GLN A 54 0.53 0.81 -13.42
C GLN A 54 -0.29 1.78 -12.54
N TYR A 55 -1.57 1.49 -12.28
CA TYR A 55 -2.42 2.33 -11.42
C TYR A 55 -2.08 2.15 -9.95
N VAL A 56 -1.80 0.91 -9.54
CA VAL A 56 -1.36 0.58 -8.20
C VAL A 56 -0.03 1.27 -7.91
N LEU A 57 0.94 1.17 -8.82
CA LEU A 57 2.27 1.76 -8.68
C LEU A 57 2.23 3.29 -8.59
N GLU A 58 1.51 3.97 -9.49
CA GLU A 58 1.41 5.43 -9.45
C GLU A 58 0.78 5.93 -8.14
N SER A 59 -0.24 5.22 -7.66
CA SER A 59 -0.88 5.52 -6.37
C SER A 59 0.07 5.26 -5.21
N LEU A 60 0.75 4.11 -5.22
CA LEU A 60 1.69 3.71 -4.17
C LEU A 60 2.82 4.73 -4.03
N LEU A 61 3.45 5.16 -5.13
CA LEU A 61 4.52 6.15 -5.12
C LEU A 61 4.07 7.48 -4.50
N SER A 62 2.86 7.93 -4.85
CA SER A 62 2.28 9.15 -4.31
C SER A 62 1.99 9.03 -2.81
N LEU A 63 1.41 7.91 -2.39
CA LEU A 63 1.06 7.62 -0.99
C LEU A 63 2.30 7.45 -0.12
N GLN A 64 3.32 6.74 -0.62
CA GLN A 64 4.59 6.56 0.07
C GLN A 64 5.29 7.90 0.26
N SER A 65 5.38 8.73 -0.80
CA SER A 65 5.94 10.08 -0.70
C SER A 65 5.19 10.96 0.30
N PHE A 66 3.88 10.78 0.43
CA PHE A 66 3.05 11.51 1.38
C PHE A 66 3.26 11.04 2.82
N PHE A 67 3.26 9.73 3.07
CA PHE A 67 3.32 9.18 4.43
C PHE A 67 4.73 9.14 5.02
N THR A 68 5.76 8.85 4.22
CA THR A 68 7.16 8.73 4.71
C THR A 68 7.60 9.91 5.60
N PRO A 69 7.43 11.18 5.22
CA PRO A 69 7.81 12.31 6.09
C PRO A 69 6.87 12.50 7.31
N LEU A 70 5.64 11.97 7.25
CA LEU A 70 4.63 12.09 8.30
C LEU A 70 4.73 10.98 9.35
N LEU A 71 5.31 9.83 9.02
CA LEU A 71 5.43 8.67 9.92
C LEU A 71 5.98 8.99 11.31
N PRO A 72 7.06 9.78 11.47
CA PRO A 72 7.59 10.10 12.80
C PRO A 72 6.70 11.03 13.63
N GLN A 73 5.70 11.66 12.99
CA GLN A 73 4.80 12.65 13.57
C GLN A 73 3.42 12.08 13.87
N LEU A 74 3.12 10.84 13.45
CA LEU A 74 1.87 10.18 13.78
C LEU A 74 1.83 9.92 15.30
N PRO A 75 0.76 10.35 15.99
CA PRO A 75 0.70 10.32 17.44
C PRO A 75 0.71 8.86 17.92
N PRO A 76 1.51 8.51 18.94
CA PRO A 76 1.13 7.40 19.80
C PRO A 76 -0.19 7.80 20.47
N SER A 77 -1.19 6.94 20.44
CA SER A 77 -2.53 7.19 20.97
C SER A 77 -2.53 8.05 22.26
N SER A 78 -3.34 9.12 22.27
CA SER A 78 -3.71 10.02 23.38
C SER A 78 -3.05 11.42 23.47
N SER A 79 -3.81 12.43 22.98
CA SER A 79 -3.88 13.78 23.55
C SER A 79 -5.25 14.37 23.17
N LYS A 80 -6.00 14.92 24.13
CA LYS A 80 -7.41 15.32 23.92
C LYS A 80 -7.50 16.79 23.44
N ASP A 81 -8.43 17.03 22.51
CA ASP A 81 -9.01 18.32 22.07
C ASP A 81 -8.22 19.30 21.19
N ASP A 82 -7.32 18.82 20.34
CA ASP A 82 -6.79 19.63 19.22
C ASP A 82 -7.21 19.07 17.86
N ALA A 83 -7.67 19.95 16.95
CA ALA A 83 -8.02 19.58 15.57
C ALA A 83 -6.87 18.84 14.85
N GLU A 84 -5.62 19.15 15.22
CA GLU A 84 -4.42 18.47 14.75
C GLU A 84 -4.36 17.01 15.23
N VAL A 85 -4.84 16.68 16.43
CA VAL A 85 -4.90 15.29 16.91
C VAL A 85 -5.96 14.50 16.15
N ILE A 86 -7.13 15.10 15.91
CA ILE A 86 -8.18 14.47 15.09
C ILE A 86 -7.65 14.18 13.69
N TYR A 87 -6.99 15.17 13.08
CA TYR A 87 -6.36 15.04 11.77
C TYR A 87 -5.30 13.93 11.74
N ARG A 88 -4.40 13.90 12.72
CA ARG A 88 -3.35 12.88 12.78
C ARG A 88 -3.88 11.49 13.09
N THR A 89 -4.93 11.37 13.91
CA THR A 89 -5.63 10.10 14.18
C THR A 89 -6.27 9.58 12.89
N TRP A 90 -6.91 10.45 12.13
CA TRP A 90 -7.45 10.12 10.81
C TRP A 90 -6.34 9.69 9.84
N LEU A 91 -5.22 10.43 9.78
CA LEU A 91 -4.07 10.04 8.96
C LEU A 91 -3.51 8.67 9.35
N ARG A 92 -3.43 8.38 10.64
CA ARG A 92 -3.00 7.07 11.12
C ARG A 92 -3.95 5.96 10.63
N SER A 93 -5.26 6.16 10.74
CA SER A 93 -6.25 5.22 10.19
C SER A 93 -6.09 5.00 8.69
N LYS A 94 -5.79 6.06 7.92
CA LYS A 94 -5.52 5.94 6.47
C LYS A 94 -4.22 5.21 6.16
N PHE A 95 -3.19 5.41 6.97
CA PHE A 95 -1.95 4.65 6.86
C PHE A 95 -2.17 3.16 7.19
N ASP A 96 -2.92 2.85 8.25
CA ASP A 96 -3.24 1.47 8.60
C ASP A 96 -4.06 0.79 7.50
N HIS A 97 -4.96 1.52 6.84
CA HIS A 97 -5.68 1.05 5.65
C HIS A 97 -4.72 0.77 4.49
N LEU A 98 -3.79 1.69 4.17
CA LEU A 98 -2.76 1.47 3.15
C LEU A 98 -1.98 0.17 3.40
N VAL A 99 -1.45 -0.02 4.61
CA VAL A 99 -0.69 -1.22 4.97
C VAL A 99 -1.53 -2.48 4.78
N SER A 100 -2.81 -2.44 5.15
CA SER A 100 -3.75 -3.55 4.95
C SER A 100 -3.84 -3.90 3.46
N SER A 101 -4.13 -2.91 2.62
CA SER A 101 -4.31 -3.09 1.19
C SER A 101 -3.04 -3.57 0.48
N LEU A 102 -1.85 -3.14 0.95
CA LEU A 102 -0.58 -3.62 0.43
C LEU A 102 -0.33 -5.09 0.79
N ILE A 103 -0.63 -5.49 2.03
CA ILE A 103 -0.55 -6.89 2.45
C ILE A 103 -1.50 -7.74 1.60
N ASP A 104 -2.73 -7.28 1.38
CA ASP A 104 -3.72 -7.97 0.55
C ASP A 104 -3.23 -8.16 -0.90
N ILE A 105 -2.56 -7.15 -1.48
CA ILE A 105 -1.92 -7.29 -2.80
C ILE A 105 -0.82 -8.34 -2.75
N VAL A 106 0.02 -8.37 -1.71
CA VAL A 106 1.14 -9.31 -1.60
C VAL A 106 0.66 -10.77 -1.53
N ILE A 107 -0.37 -11.04 -0.73
CA ILE A 107 -0.89 -12.39 -0.50
C ILE A 107 -1.93 -12.84 -1.54
N SER A 108 -2.35 -11.94 -2.43
CA SER A 108 -3.33 -12.24 -3.48
C SER A 108 -2.82 -13.34 -4.43
N PRO A 109 -3.69 -14.19 -4.99
CA PRO A 109 -3.28 -15.25 -5.92
C PRO A 109 -2.93 -14.75 -7.33
N GLN A 110 -3.39 -13.56 -7.72
CA GLN A 110 -3.24 -13.02 -9.08
C GLN A 110 -2.40 -11.73 -9.26
N PRO A 111 -1.54 -11.27 -8.32
CA PRO A 111 -0.70 -10.12 -8.55
C PRO A 111 0.52 -10.52 -9.40
N ASP A 112 0.85 -9.66 -10.36
CA ASP A 112 2.10 -9.72 -11.12
C ASP A 112 3.31 -9.86 -10.15
N PRO A 113 4.27 -10.77 -10.39
CA PRO A 113 5.42 -10.99 -9.50
C PRO A 113 6.24 -9.73 -9.26
N THR A 114 6.41 -8.89 -10.29
CA THR A 114 7.13 -7.62 -10.21
C THR A 114 6.38 -6.64 -9.32
N LEU A 115 5.05 -6.53 -9.49
CA LEU A 115 4.22 -5.71 -8.61
C LEU A 115 4.31 -6.19 -7.16
N ARG A 116 4.27 -7.50 -6.94
CA ARG A 116 4.37 -8.09 -5.60
C ARG A 116 5.70 -7.74 -4.93
N GLU A 117 6.79 -7.81 -5.68
CA GLU A 117 8.12 -7.42 -5.21
C GLU A 117 8.19 -5.94 -4.84
N VAL A 118 7.69 -5.05 -5.70
CA VAL A 118 7.68 -3.60 -5.42
C VAL A 118 6.81 -3.26 -4.21
N VAL A 119 5.65 -3.90 -4.07
CA VAL A 119 4.76 -3.71 -2.92
C VAL A 119 5.41 -4.24 -1.64
N LEU A 120 6.08 -5.40 -1.68
CA LEU A 120 6.81 -5.91 -0.54
C LEU A 120 7.94 -4.96 -0.13
N ASP A 121 8.71 -4.45 -1.09
CA ASP A 121 9.78 -3.46 -0.85
C ASP A 121 9.20 -2.21 -0.15
N ALA A 122 8.05 -1.70 -0.61
CA ALA A 122 7.36 -0.58 0.02
C ALA A 122 6.89 -0.88 1.46
N ILE A 123 6.33 -2.06 1.73
CA ILE A 123 5.97 -2.47 3.10
C ILE A 123 7.21 -2.50 3.98
N MET A 124 8.31 -3.08 3.50
CA MET A 124 9.56 -3.18 4.26
C MET A 124 10.21 -1.82 4.50
N GLU A 125 10.05 -0.87 3.58
CA GLU A 125 10.42 0.53 3.82
C GLU A 125 9.60 1.15 4.94
N PHE A 126 8.28 0.93 5.00
CA PHE A 126 7.47 1.40 6.13
C PHE A 126 7.84 0.74 7.46
N VAL A 127 8.20 -0.54 7.44
CA VAL A 127 8.73 -1.25 8.62
C VAL A 127 10.02 -0.58 9.11
N LYS A 128 10.92 -0.18 8.20
CA LYS A 128 12.18 0.52 8.53
C LYS A 128 11.96 1.97 8.96
N ALA A 129 11.02 2.68 8.33
CA ALA A 129 10.77 4.11 8.55
C ALA A 129 10.01 4.44 9.84
N GLY A 130 9.64 3.43 10.64
CA GLY A 130 8.89 3.62 11.88
C GLY A 130 9.59 4.53 12.91
N ASN A 131 8.80 5.29 13.69
CA ASN A 131 9.17 5.99 14.93
C ASN A 131 10.63 6.48 15.05
N ARG A 132 11.00 7.51 14.27
CA ARG A 132 12.34 8.16 14.36
C ARG A 132 13.49 7.18 14.10
N GLY A 133 13.32 6.24 13.16
CA GLY A 133 14.31 5.23 12.80
C GLY A 133 14.23 3.92 13.61
N LYS A 134 13.10 3.68 14.28
CA LYS A 134 12.80 2.43 15.00
C LYS A 134 11.94 1.49 14.17
N PHE A 135 12.33 0.23 14.15
CA PHE A 135 11.59 -0.85 13.51
C PHE A 135 10.11 -0.90 13.95
N HIS A 136 9.18 -0.82 13.00
CA HIS A 136 7.74 -0.88 13.28
C HIS A 136 7.25 -2.33 13.34
N SER A 137 7.52 -2.99 14.47
CA SER A 137 7.24 -4.42 14.67
C SER A 137 5.78 -4.80 14.42
N ALA A 138 4.82 -3.91 14.67
CA ALA A 138 3.40 -4.16 14.40
C ALA A 138 3.10 -4.39 12.90
N ILE A 139 3.74 -3.63 12.00
CA ILE A 139 3.55 -3.81 10.55
C ILE A 139 4.19 -5.14 10.12
N TYR A 140 5.41 -5.40 10.60
CA TYR A 140 6.12 -6.64 10.28
C TYR A 140 5.37 -7.88 10.79
N HIS A 141 4.94 -7.89 12.05
CA HIS A 141 4.14 -8.97 12.64
C HIS A 141 2.85 -9.19 11.84
N ARG A 142 2.16 -8.11 11.45
CA ARG A 142 0.95 -8.22 10.64
C ARG A 142 1.23 -8.82 9.26
N LEU A 143 2.34 -8.44 8.61
CA LEU A 143 2.76 -9.05 7.35
C LEU A 143 3.02 -10.55 7.52
N ILE A 144 3.85 -10.94 8.48
CA ILE A 144 4.21 -12.35 8.73
C ILE A 144 2.96 -13.16 9.08
N HIS A 145 2.09 -12.65 9.96
CA HIS A 145 0.84 -13.31 10.30
C HIS A 145 -0.01 -13.58 9.04
N ASN A 146 -0.17 -12.59 8.15
CA ASN A 146 -0.95 -12.79 6.93
C ASN A 146 -0.29 -13.75 5.94
N ILE A 147 1.04 -13.82 5.89
CA ILE A 147 1.77 -14.80 5.08
C ILE A 147 1.54 -16.22 5.63
N VAL A 148 1.70 -16.42 6.95
CA VAL A 148 1.59 -17.73 7.61
C VAL A 148 0.18 -18.31 7.51
N TYR A 149 -0.84 -17.47 7.69
CA TYR A 149 -2.24 -17.88 7.64
C TYR A 149 -2.89 -17.69 6.25
N SER A 150 -2.09 -17.39 5.23
CA SER A 150 -2.58 -17.27 3.85
C SER A 150 -3.03 -18.62 3.32
N SER A 151 -4.21 -18.68 2.72
CA SER A 151 -4.69 -19.85 1.98
C SER A 151 -4.05 -19.99 0.59
N ASN A 152 -3.29 -18.98 0.14
CA ASN A 152 -2.64 -18.95 -1.17
C ASN A 152 -1.16 -19.39 -1.07
N PRO A 153 -0.57 -19.90 -2.16
CA PRO A 153 0.87 -20.19 -2.20
C PRO A 153 1.70 -18.95 -1.93
N VAL A 154 2.52 -19.01 -0.87
CA VAL A 154 3.37 -17.90 -0.42
C VAL A 154 4.86 -18.14 -0.65
N ASP A 155 5.26 -19.26 -1.28
CA ASP A 155 6.66 -19.65 -1.44
C ASP A 155 7.51 -18.54 -2.06
N PHE A 156 7.02 -17.93 -3.15
CA PHE A 156 7.68 -16.79 -3.78
C PHE A 156 7.90 -15.60 -2.83
N ILE A 157 6.92 -15.31 -1.97
CA ILE A 157 7.01 -14.18 -1.01
C ILE A 157 8.04 -14.50 0.08
N VAL A 158 8.03 -15.75 0.56
CA VAL A 158 8.98 -16.23 1.58
C VAL A 158 10.40 -16.22 1.02
N GLU A 159 10.61 -16.74 -0.18
CA GLU A 159 11.91 -16.69 -0.88
C GLU A 159 12.40 -15.26 -1.06
N LEU A 160 11.53 -14.33 -1.45
CA LEU A 160 11.87 -12.93 -1.61
C LEU A 160 12.23 -12.27 -0.27
N LEU A 161 11.48 -12.56 0.79
CA LEU A 161 11.79 -12.12 2.16
C LEU A 161 13.16 -12.63 2.64
N VAL A 162 13.44 -13.91 2.44
CA VAL A 162 14.71 -14.52 2.85
C VAL A 162 15.86 -13.95 2.03
N SER A 163 15.73 -13.85 0.71
CA SER A 163 16.77 -13.35 -0.19
C SER A 163 17.13 -11.88 0.07
N LYS A 164 16.13 -11.00 0.17
CA LYS A 164 16.36 -9.55 0.26
C LYS A 164 16.50 -9.02 1.69
N PHE A 165 15.73 -9.57 2.63
CA PHE A 165 15.46 -8.92 3.91
C PHE A 165 16.02 -9.69 5.11
N PHE A 166 16.20 -11.01 5.03
CA PHE A 166 16.78 -11.75 6.16
C PHE A 166 18.24 -11.40 6.44
N LYS A 167 18.93 -10.59 5.64
CA LYS A 167 20.27 -10.08 6.01
C LYS A 167 20.25 -9.11 7.20
N TYR A 168 19.10 -8.54 7.56
CA TYR A 168 18.98 -7.56 8.63
C TYR A 168 18.57 -8.22 9.97
N SER A 169 19.27 -7.88 11.06
CA SER A 169 19.03 -8.43 12.40
C SER A 169 17.62 -8.15 12.91
N ASP A 170 17.11 -6.94 12.70
CA ASP A 170 15.77 -6.54 13.17
C ASP A 170 14.66 -7.31 12.45
N ILE A 171 14.92 -7.82 11.25
CA ILE A 171 13.95 -8.64 10.52
C ILE A 171 13.98 -10.09 11.02
N ARG A 172 15.17 -10.62 11.36
CA ARG A 172 15.29 -11.97 11.95
C ARG A 172 14.67 -12.07 13.35
N TYR A 173 14.84 -11.03 14.16
CA TYR A 173 14.54 -11.05 15.59
C TYR A 173 13.47 -10.03 16.02
N GLY A 174 12.92 -9.25 15.10
CA GLY A 174 11.93 -8.20 15.40
C GLY A 174 10.50 -8.70 15.60
N LEU A 175 10.28 -10.02 15.57
CA LEU A 175 9.06 -10.62 16.10
C LEU A 175 9.16 -10.63 17.63
N PRO A 176 8.23 -9.96 18.35
CA PRO A 176 8.18 -10.11 19.80
C PRO A 176 7.91 -11.59 20.16
N PRO A 177 8.41 -12.07 21.32
CA PRO A 177 8.13 -13.41 21.82
C PRO A 177 6.63 -13.64 22.09
#